data_AF-A0A7S0HN97-F1
#
_entry.id   AF-A0A7S0HN97-F1
#
_cell.length_a   1.000
_cell.length_b   1.000
_cell.length_c   1.000
_cell.angle_alpha   90.00
_cell.angle_beta   90.00
_cell.angle_gamma   90.00
#
_symmetry.space_group_name_H-M   'P 1'
#
loop_
_entity.id
_entity.type
_entity.pdbx_description
1 polymer ?
#
loop_
_entity_poly.entity_id
_entity_poly.type
_entity_poly.pdbx_seq_one_letter_code
_entity_poly.pdbx_strand_id
1 'polypeptide(L)'
;ERIRWWESAPPPPGRLVVVGHFWRRFMGEIRAGQQNFTPSGPDMFPGYRPEQLLGPGKGVMCVDFAVGVRFEERGKGLPEGALGTNLGALRLPERALHLADGRVLKVS
;
A
#
# COMPACT_ATOMS: atom_id res chain seq x y z
N GLU A 1 -0.61 14.65 -11.84
CA GLU A 1 -0.99 13.24 -12.02
C GLU A 1 0.03 12.34 -11.32
N ARG A 2 -0.37 11.17 -10.78
CA ARG A 2 0.56 10.24 -10.10
C ARG A 2 1.31 9.42 -11.14
N ILE A 3 2.65 9.34 -11.02
CA ILE A 3 3.51 8.61 -11.97
C ILE A 3 4.33 7.55 -11.22
N ARG A 4 4.47 6.36 -11.82
CA ARG A 4 5.31 5.24 -11.31
C ARG A 4 6.79 5.50 -11.60
N TRP A 5 7.35 6.56 -11.00
CA TRP A 5 8.73 7.02 -11.28
C TRP A 5 9.79 5.94 -11.00
N TRP A 6 9.52 4.99 -10.11
CA TRP A 6 10.44 3.89 -9.80
C TRP A 6 10.67 2.93 -10.98
N GLU A 7 9.83 3.00 -12.02
CA GLU A 7 10.01 2.24 -13.27
C GLU A 7 11.06 2.89 -14.17
N SER A 8 11.12 4.22 -14.22
CA SER A 8 12.04 4.97 -15.10
C SER A 8 13.30 5.48 -14.39
N ALA A 9 13.25 5.63 -13.06
CA ALA A 9 14.34 6.13 -12.22
C ALA A 9 14.47 5.28 -10.95
N PRO A 10 14.94 4.03 -11.06
CA PRO A 10 15.09 3.15 -9.91
C PRO A 10 16.17 3.69 -8.94
N PRO A 11 16.01 3.48 -7.62
CA PRO A 11 17.05 3.80 -6.65
C PRO A 11 18.36 3.05 -6.93
N PRO A 12 19.52 3.58 -6.50
CA PRO A 12 20.79 2.85 -6.57
C PRO A 12 20.71 1.48 -5.87
N PRO A 13 21.51 0.49 -6.31
CA PRO A 13 21.53 -0.84 -5.69
C PRO A 13 21.72 -0.79 -4.16
N GLY A 14 20.91 -1.55 -3.44
CA GLY A 14 20.95 -1.62 -1.97
C GLY A 14 20.22 -0.47 -1.25
N ARG A 15 19.79 0.58 -1.94
CA ARG A 15 19.06 1.71 -1.35
C ARG A 15 17.56 1.41 -1.29
N LEU A 16 16.95 1.61 -0.12
CA LEU A 16 15.50 1.57 0.06
C LEU A 16 14.94 2.98 0.07
N VAL A 17 13.92 3.24 -0.75
CA VAL A 17 13.13 4.48 -0.72
C VAL A 17 11.74 4.15 -0.18
N VAL A 18 11.31 4.89 0.83
CA VAL A 18 9.99 4.72 1.46
C VAL A 18 9.09 5.88 1.07
N VAL A 19 7.87 5.58 0.60
CA VAL A 19 6.91 6.59 0.14
C VAL A 19 5.55 6.41 0.82
N GLY A 20 4.80 7.51 0.95
CA GLY A 20 3.53 7.57 1.69
C GLY A 20 2.41 8.33 0.97
N HIS A 21 2.33 8.29 -0.36
CA HIS A 21 1.42 9.16 -1.14
C HIS A 21 0.71 8.49 -2.33
N PHE A 22 0.72 7.15 -2.40
CA PHE A 22 0.22 6.43 -3.58
C PHE A 22 -0.98 5.52 -3.28
N TRP A 23 -1.48 5.51 -2.04
CA TRP A 23 -2.70 4.79 -1.62
C TRP A 23 -2.70 3.32 -2.01
N ARG A 24 -1.69 2.58 -1.59
CA ARG A 24 -1.63 1.12 -1.79
C ARG A 24 -2.81 0.45 -1.06
N ARG A 25 -3.31 -0.67 -1.57
CA ARG A 25 -4.44 -1.37 -0.95
C ARG A 25 -4.22 -2.87 -0.87
N PHE A 26 -4.82 -3.49 0.14
CA PHE A 26 -4.97 -4.93 0.26
C PHE A 26 -6.17 -5.37 -0.58
N MET A 27 -6.00 -5.45 -1.90
CA MET A 27 -7.10 -5.73 -2.84
C MET A 27 -7.84 -7.04 -2.55
N GLY A 28 -7.13 -8.06 -2.04
CA GLY A 28 -7.73 -9.35 -1.63
C GLY A 28 -8.50 -9.31 -0.32
N GLU A 29 -8.46 -8.19 0.41
CA GLU A 29 -9.14 -8.00 1.69
C GLU A 29 -10.35 -7.08 1.58
N ILE A 30 -10.66 -6.58 0.38
CA ILE A 30 -11.87 -5.82 0.14
C ILE A 30 -13.07 -6.72 0.43
N ARG A 31 -13.92 -6.28 1.36
CA ARG A 31 -15.08 -7.05 1.80
C ARG A 31 -16.05 -7.27 0.64
N ALA A 32 -16.69 -8.44 0.63
CA ALA A 32 -17.76 -8.74 -0.32
C ALA A 32 -18.84 -7.63 -0.33
N GLY A 33 -19.22 -7.18 -1.53
CA GLY A 33 -20.16 -6.08 -1.74
C GLY A 33 -19.50 -4.70 -1.82
N GLN A 34 -18.19 -4.57 -1.58
CA GLN A 34 -17.45 -3.31 -1.63
C GLN A 34 -16.48 -3.21 -2.82
N GLN A 35 -16.48 -4.18 -3.74
CA GLN A 35 -15.53 -4.24 -4.86
C GLN A 35 -15.67 -3.08 -5.86
N ASN A 36 -16.84 -2.43 -5.90
CA ASN A 36 -17.11 -1.29 -6.77
C ASN A 36 -16.56 0.03 -6.21
N PHE A 37 -15.96 0.03 -5.01
CA PHE A 37 -15.32 1.22 -4.47
C PHE A 37 -13.96 1.46 -5.12
N THR A 38 -13.89 2.51 -5.93
CA THR A 38 -12.67 2.96 -6.59
C THR A 38 -12.27 4.33 -6.01
N PRO A 39 -11.16 4.41 -5.24
CA PRO A 39 -10.57 5.69 -4.85
C PRO A 39 -10.24 6.53 -6.08
N SER A 40 -10.11 7.84 -5.92
CA SER A 40 -9.74 8.69 -7.03
C SER A 40 -8.34 8.36 -7.59
N GLY A 41 -8.24 8.43 -8.92
CA GLY A 41 -7.02 8.20 -9.69
C GLY A 41 -6.73 6.74 -10.02
N PRO A 42 -5.70 6.49 -10.84
CA PRO A 42 -5.32 5.15 -11.26
C PRO A 42 -4.74 4.32 -10.11
N ASP A 43 -4.87 3.00 -10.18
CA ASP A 43 -4.11 2.07 -9.36
C ASP A 43 -2.64 2.10 -9.78
N MET A 44 -1.78 2.44 -8.83
CA MET A 44 -0.34 2.57 -9.05
C MET A 44 0.40 1.24 -8.84
N PHE A 45 -0.29 0.19 -8.41
CA PHE A 45 0.29 -1.09 -8.00
C PHE A 45 -0.32 -2.33 -8.68
N PRO A 46 -0.65 -2.29 -9.99
CA PRO A 46 -1.24 -3.45 -10.65
C PRO A 46 -0.29 -4.65 -10.56
N GLY A 47 -0.79 -5.77 -10.03
CA GLY A 47 -0.03 -7.01 -9.88
C GLY A 47 0.97 -7.04 -8.72
N TYR A 48 1.08 -5.98 -7.91
CA TYR A 48 1.93 -5.97 -6.72
C TYR A 48 1.11 -6.30 -5.47
N ARG A 49 1.57 -7.28 -4.68
CA ARG A 49 1.07 -7.52 -3.32
C ARG A 49 1.46 -6.35 -2.40
N PRO A 50 0.71 -6.04 -1.33
CA PRO A 50 0.94 -4.89 -0.45
C PRO A 50 2.33 -4.78 0.19
N GLU A 51 3.01 -5.89 0.40
CA GLU A 51 4.34 -5.99 1.02
C GLU A 51 5.49 -6.08 0.00
N GLN A 52 5.19 -6.08 -1.30
CA GLN A 52 6.22 -6.17 -2.33
C GLN A 52 6.96 -4.84 -2.54
N LEU A 53 8.26 -4.94 -2.80
CA LEU A 53 9.06 -3.82 -3.30
C LEU A 53 8.74 -3.55 -4.76
N LEU A 54 8.79 -2.27 -5.13
CA LEU A 54 8.37 -1.76 -6.44
C LEU A 54 9.56 -1.52 -7.36
N GLY A 55 9.28 -1.61 -8.65
CA GLY A 55 10.20 -1.31 -9.75
C GLY A 55 11.24 -2.40 -10.01
N PRO A 56 12.00 -2.28 -11.11
CA PRO A 56 12.93 -3.32 -11.56
C PRO A 56 14.01 -3.68 -10.53
N GLY A 57 14.48 -2.68 -9.79
CA GLY A 57 15.49 -2.85 -8.73
C GLY A 57 14.94 -3.27 -7.37
N LYS A 58 13.61 -3.45 -7.22
CA LYS A 58 12.96 -3.72 -5.94
C LYS A 58 13.44 -2.78 -4.82
N GLY A 59 13.50 -1.48 -5.13
CA GLY A 59 14.12 -0.47 -4.28
C GLY A 59 13.15 0.44 -3.55
N VAL A 60 11.84 0.34 -3.85
CA VAL A 60 10.84 1.29 -3.33
C VAL A 60 9.75 0.56 -2.57
N MET A 61 9.41 1.05 -1.38
CA MET A 61 8.31 0.56 -0.55
C MET A 61 7.29 1.67 -0.33
N CYS A 62 6.04 1.43 -0.71
CA CYS A 62 4.93 2.28 -0.31
C CYS A 62 4.35 1.76 1.02
N VAL A 63 4.34 2.61 2.05
CA VAL A 63 3.78 2.32 3.39
C VAL A 63 2.42 3.00 3.63
N ASP A 64 1.93 3.73 2.64
CA ASP A 64 0.59 4.31 2.65
C ASP A 64 -0.40 3.30 2.09
N PHE A 65 -1.18 2.70 2.99
CA PHE A 65 -2.21 1.71 2.67
C PHE A 65 -3.60 2.33 2.55
N ALA A 66 -3.67 3.44 1.80
CA ALA A 66 -4.89 4.19 1.52
C ALA A 66 -5.61 4.64 2.81
N VAL A 67 -4.85 5.12 3.80
CA VAL A 67 -5.42 5.57 5.08
C VAL A 67 -6.49 6.67 4.91
N GLY A 68 -6.37 7.51 3.88
CA GLY A 68 -7.39 8.51 3.57
C GLY A 68 -8.78 7.92 3.31
N VAL A 69 -8.85 6.70 2.77
CA VAL A 69 -10.11 5.98 2.51
C VAL A 69 -10.79 5.53 3.81
N ARG A 70 -10.10 5.53 4.96
CA ARG A 70 -10.73 5.28 6.27
C ARG A 70 -11.83 6.30 6.59
N PHE A 71 -11.77 7.51 6.03
CA PHE A 71 -12.86 8.48 6.15
C PHE A 71 -14.15 7.98 5.49
N GLU A 72 -14.03 7.40 4.30
CA GLU A 72 -15.16 6.82 3.56
C GLU A 72 -15.74 5.59 4.26
N GLU A 73 -14.89 4.74 4.85
CA GLU A 73 -15.34 3.60 5.66
C GLU A 73 -16.24 4.07 6.81
N ARG A 74 -15.80 5.08 7.57
CA ARG A 74 -16.60 5.65 8.67
C ARG A 74 -17.90 6.28 8.17
N GLY A 75 -17.85 7.07 7.10
CA GLY A 75 -19.03 7.72 6.53
C GLY A 75 -20.12 6.74 6.08
N LYS A 76 -19.72 5.52 5.71
CA LYS A 76 -20.61 4.44 5.28
C LYS A 76 -20.94 3.44 6.39
N GLY A 77 -20.45 3.64 7.61
CA GLY A 77 -20.61 2.68 8.72
C GLY A 77 -19.96 1.32 8.45
N LEU A 78 -18.94 1.27 7.59
CA LEU A 78 -18.21 0.05 7.28
C LEU A 78 -17.19 -0.25 8.38
N PRO A 79 -16.93 -1.54 8.68
CA PRO A 79 -15.82 -1.90 9.54
C PRO A 79 -14.50 -1.39 8.99
N GLU A 80 -13.58 -1.10 9.91
CA GLU A 80 -12.21 -0.74 9.61
C GLU A 80 -11.54 -1.75 8.66
N GLY A 81 -10.96 -1.25 7.57
CA GLY A 81 -10.25 -2.09 6.60
C GLY A 81 -11.16 -2.73 5.54
N ALA A 82 -12.48 -2.55 5.61
CA ALA A 82 -13.42 -3.14 4.66
C ALA A 82 -13.15 -2.75 3.19
N LEU A 83 -12.47 -1.62 2.95
CA LEU A 83 -12.07 -1.16 1.62
C LEU A 83 -10.61 -1.50 1.26
N GLY A 84 -10.01 -2.48 1.96
CA GLY A 84 -8.63 -2.93 1.75
C GLY A 84 -7.59 -1.93 2.25
N THR A 85 -7.96 -1.13 3.26
CA THR A 85 -7.12 -0.08 3.83
C THR A 85 -6.37 -0.60 5.06
N ASN A 86 -5.23 0.00 5.41
CA ASN A 86 -4.56 -0.29 6.70
C ASN A 86 -3.72 0.90 7.17
N LEU A 87 -3.25 0.83 8.42
CA LEU A 87 -2.16 1.65 8.93
C LEU A 87 -0.92 0.76 8.99
N GLY A 88 0.22 1.26 8.52
CA GLY A 88 1.43 0.48 8.40
C GLY A 88 2.66 1.25 8.88
N ALA A 89 3.56 0.55 9.55
CA ALA A 89 4.90 1.01 9.85
C ALA A 89 5.93 0.05 9.23
N LEU A 90 6.95 0.59 8.58
CA LEU A 90 8.08 -0.21 8.12
C LEU A 90 9.16 -0.21 9.19
N ARG A 91 9.47 -1.39 9.71
CA ARG A 91 10.57 -1.63 10.64
C ARG A 91 11.86 -1.93 9.88
N LEU A 92 12.93 -1.23 10.27
CA LEU A 92 14.27 -1.38 9.75
C LEU A 92 15.25 -1.67 10.91
N PRO A 93 16.33 -2.44 10.67
CA PRO A 93 16.77 -2.98 9.38
C PRO A 93 16.05 -4.28 8.92
N GLU A 94 15.13 -4.82 9.70
CA GLU A 94 14.54 -6.15 9.49
C GLU A 94 13.62 -6.25 8.26
N ARG A 95 13.23 -5.12 7.65
CA ARG A 95 12.35 -5.05 6.47
C ARG A 95 11.03 -5.79 6.73
N ALA A 96 10.41 -5.44 7.85
CA ALA A 96 9.11 -5.96 8.27
C ALA A 96 8.06 -4.84 8.25
N LEU A 97 6.93 -5.11 7.63
CA LEU A 97 5.77 -4.24 7.67
C LEU A 97 4.88 -4.64 8.85
N HIS A 98 4.75 -3.76 9.83
CA HIS A 98 3.82 -3.90 10.94
C HIS A 98 2.52 -3.20 10.59
N LEU A 99 1.41 -3.92 10.64
CA LEU A 99 0.07 -3.41 10.41
C LEU A 99 -0.65 -3.15 11.73
N ALA A 100 -1.60 -2.21 11.74
CA ALA A 100 -2.34 -1.88 12.95
C ALA A 100 -3.24 -3.00 13.46
N ASP A 101 -3.60 -3.96 12.61
CA ASP A 101 -4.31 -5.19 12.99
C ASP A 101 -3.39 -6.25 13.64
N GLY A 102 -2.12 -5.92 13.88
CA GLY A 102 -1.13 -6.78 14.53
C GLY A 102 -0.38 -7.71 13.57
N ARG A 103 -0.76 -7.76 12.29
CA ARG A 103 -0.01 -8.57 11.31
C ARG A 103 1.38 -7.99 11.06
N VAL A 104 2.32 -8.90 10.84
CA VAL A 104 3.68 -8.57 10.43
C VAL A 104 3.96 -9.27 9.10
N LEU A 105 4.22 -8.48 8.05
CA LEU A 105 4.53 -8.99 6.72
C LEU A 105 6.01 -8.77 6.41
N LYS A 106 6.66 -9.79 5.86
CA LYS A 106 8.04 -9.64 5.37
C LYS A 106 8.02 -8.93 4.01
N VAL A 107 8.80 -7.85 3.89
CA VAL A 107 8.93 -7.13 2.63
C VAL A 107 9.76 -7.96 1.63
N SER A 108 9.31 -8.06 0.37
CA SER A 108 9.87 -8.97 -0.67
C SER A 108 10.00 -8.36 -2.07
#